data_AF-A0A0G1NSE1-F1
#
_entry.id   AF-A0A0G1NSE1-F1
#
_cell.length_a   1.000
_cell.length_b   1.000
_cell.length_c   1.000
_cell.angle_alpha   90.00
_cell.angle_beta   90.00
_cell.angle_gamma   90.00
#
_symmetry.space_group_name_H-M   'P 1'
#
loop_
_entity.id
_entity.type
_entity.pdbx_description
1 polymer ?
#
loop_
_entity_poly.entity_id
_entity_poly.type
_entity_poly.pdbx_seq_one_letter_code
_entity_poly.pdbx_strand_id
1 'polypeptide(L)'
;MVKKYKRKKKERANKTKTHYHLLTETDRITYSYELGGDNSISKIVNVSYEVEIENKWTTIIRFDSEHGKMHCHMRVSLQDPEEVVVPSGWIIKKGRPKDWLTWAMKHLRKKFLNYRVGFFKRSKIKQLY
;
A
#
# COMPACT_ATOMS: atom_id res chain seq x y z
N MET A 1 14.74 33.98 -38.37
CA MET A 1 14.14 33.59 -37.07
C MET A 1 13.87 32.09 -37.07
N VAL A 2 14.61 31.30 -36.29
CA VAL A 2 14.42 29.84 -36.22
C VAL A 2 13.33 29.54 -35.19
N LYS A 3 12.15 29.08 -35.64
CA LYS A 3 11.07 28.62 -34.74
C LYS A 3 11.52 27.33 -34.04
N LYS A 4 11.93 27.43 -32.78
CA LYS A 4 12.13 26.28 -31.88
C LYS A 4 10.79 25.63 -31.59
N TYR A 5 10.49 24.52 -32.27
CA TYR A 5 9.36 23.66 -31.92
C TYR A 5 9.64 23.01 -30.55
N LYS A 6 8.96 23.45 -29.50
CA LYS A 6 8.91 22.74 -28.22
C LYS A 6 8.15 21.44 -28.44
N ARG A 7 8.87 20.32 -28.50
CA ARG A 7 8.30 18.97 -28.57
C ARG A 7 7.46 18.74 -27.30
N LYS A 8 6.12 18.80 -27.42
CA LYS A 8 5.19 18.45 -26.34
C LYS A 8 5.52 17.01 -25.92
N LYS A 9 6.13 16.84 -24.75
CA LYS A 9 6.38 15.53 -24.15
C LYS A 9 4.99 14.95 -23.88
N LYS A 10 4.55 14.02 -24.72
CA LYS A 10 3.30 13.27 -24.51
C LYS A 10 3.46 12.60 -23.13
N GLU A 11 2.75 13.10 -22.12
CA GLU A 11 2.63 12.40 -20.85
C GLU A 11 2.00 11.06 -21.18
N ARG A 12 2.82 10.01 -21.25
CA ARG A 12 2.29 8.65 -21.25
C ARG A 12 1.68 8.51 -19.86
N ALA A 13 0.35 8.41 -19.80
CA ALA A 13 -0.34 8.09 -18.55
C ALA A 13 0.35 6.84 -17.97
N ASN A 14 0.87 6.96 -16.74
CA ASN A 14 1.53 5.85 -16.08
C ASN A 14 0.54 4.69 -15.99
N LYS A 15 0.93 3.50 -16.46
CA LYS A 15 0.07 2.32 -16.39
C LYS A 15 0.11 1.78 -14.96
N THR A 16 -1.02 1.82 -14.26
CA THR A 16 -1.17 1.18 -12.95
C THR A 16 -1.45 -0.30 -13.13
N LYS A 17 -0.71 -1.15 -12.40
CA LYS A 17 -1.00 -2.58 -12.24
C LYS A 17 -1.44 -2.84 -10.81
N THR A 18 -2.46 -3.66 -10.65
CA THR A 18 -2.99 -4.07 -9.35
C THR A 18 -3.03 -5.59 -9.27
N HIS A 19 -2.67 -6.12 -8.11
CA HIS A 19 -2.63 -7.53 -7.81
C HIS A 19 -3.09 -7.75 -6.38
N TYR A 20 -3.48 -8.99 -6.06
CA TYR A 20 -3.70 -9.41 -4.69
C TYR A 20 -3.11 -10.79 -4.45
N HIS A 21 -2.87 -11.11 -3.19
CA HIS A 21 -2.42 -12.40 -2.73
C HIS A 21 -3.10 -12.72 -1.41
N LEU A 22 -3.85 -13.83 -1.38
CA LEU A 22 -4.45 -14.32 -0.13
C LEU A 22 -3.36 -14.77 0.83
N LEU A 23 -3.50 -14.37 2.09
CA LEU A 23 -2.70 -14.84 3.23
C LEU A 23 -3.43 -15.97 3.96
N THR A 24 -4.76 -15.84 4.05
CA THR A 24 -5.72 -16.84 4.55
C THR A 24 -6.99 -16.74 3.70
N GLU A 25 -8.07 -17.44 4.06
CA GLU A 25 -9.38 -17.28 3.41
C GLU A 25 -9.98 -15.88 3.63
N THR A 26 -9.67 -15.21 4.75
CA THR A 26 -10.24 -13.90 5.11
C THR A 26 -9.19 -12.78 5.15
N ASP A 27 -7.93 -13.07 4.84
CA ASP A 27 -6.83 -12.12 4.85
C ASP A 27 -6.17 -12.04 3.49
N ARG A 28 -5.86 -10.84 3.02
CA ARG A 28 -5.10 -10.65 1.79
C ARG A 28 -4.14 -9.47 1.85
N ILE A 29 -3.15 -9.54 0.97
CA ILE A 29 -2.34 -8.38 0.61
C ILE A 29 -2.78 -7.92 -0.77
N THR A 30 -3.18 -6.65 -0.90
CA THR A 30 -3.43 -6.01 -2.19
C THR A 30 -2.26 -5.07 -2.47
N TYR A 31 -1.75 -5.07 -3.70
CA TYR A 31 -0.68 -4.15 -4.08
C TYR A 31 -0.88 -3.60 -5.48
N SER A 32 -0.58 -2.32 -5.65
CA SER A 32 -0.60 -1.64 -6.93
C SER A 32 0.58 -0.70 -7.09
N TYR A 33 1.03 -0.58 -8.33
CA TYR A 33 2.18 0.22 -8.68
C TYR A 33 2.05 0.77 -10.10
N GLU A 34 2.68 1.91 -10.31
CA GLU A 34 2.80 2.53 -11.63
C GLU A 34 4.09 2.07 -12.31
N LEU A 35 4.01 1.89 -13.62
CA LEU A 35 5.16 1.62 -14.47
C LEU A 35 5.65 2.90 -15.15
N GLY A 36 6.97 3.10 -15.16
CA GLY A 36 7.65 4.13 -15.93
C GLY A 36 7.76 3.78 -17.42
N GLY A 37 8.35 4.69 -18.19
CA GLY A 37 8.49 4.55 -19.65
C GLY A 37 9.36 3.37 -20.11
N ASP A 38 10.17 2.82 -19.21
CA ASP A 38 11.04 1.65 -19.38
C ASP A 38 10.43 0.37 -18.79
N ASN A 39 9.13 0.38 -18.43
CA ASN A 39 8.45 -0.69 -17.70
C ASN A 39 9.04 -1.02 -16.31
N SER A 40 9.90 -0.14 -15.76
CA SER A 40 10.32 -0.24 -14.36
C SER A 40 9.22 0.28 -13.43
N ILE A 41 9.21 -0.18 -12.17
CA ILE A 41 8.27 0.35 -11.18
C ILE A 41 8.71 1.76 -10.79
N SER A 42 7.89 2.76 -11.11
CA SER A 42 8.18 4.18 -10.85
C SER A 42 7.59 4.67 -9.53
N LYS A 43 6.44 4.14 -9.11
CA LYS A 43 5.74 4.54 -7.89
C LYS A 43 4.96 3.37 -7.32
N ILE A 44 4.96 3.26 -6.00
CA ILE A 44 4.06 2.38 -5.26
C ILE A 44 2.81 3.17 -4.93
N VAL A 45 1.68 2.72 -5.45
CA VAL A 45 0.37 3.34 -5.23
C VAL A 45 -0.28 2.76 -3.98
N ASN A 46 -0.16 1.44 -3.79
CA ASN A 46 -0.70 0.75 -2.63
C ASN A 46 0.09 -0.53 -2.35
N VAL A 47 0.33 -0.84 -1.08
CA VAL A 47 0.59 -2.18 -0.56
C VAL A 47 -0.17 -2.28 0.76
N SER A 48 -1.34 -2.87 0.74
CA SER A 48 -2.25 -2.95 1.88
C SER A 48 -2.36 -4.37 2.41
N TYR A 49 -2.52 -4.49 3.73
CA TYR A 49 -3.12 -5.66 4.34
C TYR A 49 -4.61 -5.37 4.56
N GLU A 50 -5.44 -6.27 4.04
CA GLU A 50 -6.89 -6.22 4.08
C GLU A 50 -7.45 -7.49 4.71
N VAL A 51 -8.53 -7.32 5.47
CA VAL A 51 -9.29 -8.40 6.09
C VAL A 51 -10.74 -8.35 5.63
N GLU A 52 -11.35 -9.49 5.38
CA GLU A 52 -12.77 -9.58 5.10
C GLU A 52 -13.57 -9.56 6.40
N ILE A 53 -14.46 -8.57 6.53
CA ILE A 53 -15.39 -8.41 7.66
C ILE A 53 -16.76 -8.17 7.05
N GLU A 54 -17.77 -8.98 7.42
CA GLU A 54 -19.14 -8.86 6.91
C GLU A 54 -19.20 -8.81 5.36
N ASN A 55 -18.44 -9.70 4.70
CA ASN A 55 -18.30 -9.79 3.23
C ASN A 55 -17.73 -8.53 2.56
N LYS A 56 -16.98 -7.71 3.30
CA LYS A 56 -16.29 -6.52 2.79
C LYS A 56 -14.83 -6.52 3.16
N TRP A 57 -13.97 -6.31 2.16
CA TRP A 57 -12.54 -6.13 2.36
C TRP A 57 -12.25 -4.78 3.03
N THR A 58 -11.66 -4.85 4.20
CA THR A 58 -11.32 -3.70 5.05
C THR A 58 -9.80 -3.56 5.13
N THR A 59 -9.27 -2.43 4.67
CA THR A 59 -7.85 -2.10 4.81
C THR A 59 -7.52 -1.79 6.28
N ILE A 60 -6.55 -2.51 6.83
CA ILE A 60 -6.05 -2.28 8.20
C ILE A 60 -4.81 -1.40 8.17
N ILE A 61 -3.89 -1.67 7.25
CA ILE A 61 -2.64 -0.95 7.10
C ILE A 61 -2.28 -0.89 5.62
N ARG A 62 -1.79 0.26 5.18
CA ARG A 62 -1.44 0.55 3.80
C ARG A 62 -0.10 1.25 3.72
N PHE A 63 0.74 0.83 2.79
CA PHE A 63 1.95 1.54 2.41
C PHE A 63 1.79 2.15 1.01
N ASP A 64 2.28 3.36 0.83
CA ASP A 64 2.43 3.97 -0.48
C ASP A 64 3.77 4.70 -0.56
N SER A 65 4.14 5.16 -1.76
CA SER A 65 5.33 5.98 -1.96
C SER A 65 4.99 7.39 -2.39
N GLU A 66 3.94 7.98 -1.82
CA GLU A 66 3.61 9.37 -2.11
C GLU A 66 4.77 10.31 -1.74
N HIS A 67 4.96 11.39 -2.51
CA HIS A 67 6.08 12.32 -2.35
C HIS A 67 7.49 11.70 -2.42
N GLY A 68 7.63 10.53 -3.04
CA GLY A 68 8.94 9.92 -3.30
C GLY A 68 9.61 9.27 -2.08
N LYS A 69 8.84 9.01 -1.02
CA LYS A 69 9.27 8.23 0.15
C LYS A 69 8.15 7.30 0.59
N MET A 70 8.48 6.22 1.28
CA MET A 70 7.45 5.31 1.77
C MET A 70 6.69 5.93 2.94
N HIS A 71 5.36 5.90 2.88
CA HIS A 71 4.45 6.21 3.97
C HIS A 71 3.72 4.96 4.44
N CYS A 72 3.21 5.02 5.66
CA CYS A 72 2.36 3.99 6.24
C CYS A 72 1.13 4.69 6.79
N HIS A 73 -0.01 4.18 6.39
CA HIS A 73 -1.33 4.58 6.83
C HIS A 73 -1.92 3.41 7.59
N MET A 74 -2.54 3.67 8.73
CA MET A 74 -3.18 2.65 9.53
C MET A 74 -4.59 3.08 9.87
N ARG A 75 -5.53 2.17 9.72
CA ARG A 75 -6.89 2.35 10.22
C ARG A 75 -6.92 1.94 11.69
N VAL A 76 -7.44 2.82 12.56
CA VAL A 76 -7.40 2.59 14.00
C VAL A 76 -8.41 1.51 14.40
N SER A 77 -9.67 1.64 13.97
CA SER A 77 -10.74 0.68 14.28
C SER A 77 -11.82 0.66 13.18
N LEU A 78 -12.84 -0.17 13.35
CA LEU A 78 -14.04 -0.10 12.51
C LEU A 78 -14.84 1.17 12.75
N GLN A 79 -14.93 1.59 14.02
CA GLN A 79 -15.70 2.76 14.45
C GLN A 79 -15.00 4.08 14.10
N ASP A 80 -13.68 4.04 13.92
CA ASP A 80 -12.85 5.16 13.45
C ASP A 80 -12.27 4.82 12.07
N PRO A 81 -13.01 5.11 10.98
CA PRO A 81 -12.66 4.69 9.64
C PRO A 81 -11.50 5.48 9.02
N GLU A 82 -11.09 6.59 9.64
CA GLU A 82 -10.03 7.43 9.08
C GLU A 82 -8.66 6.75 9.19
N GLU A 83 -7.86 6.92 8.14
CA GLU A 83 -6.48 6.44 8.11
C GLU A 83 -5.58 7.46 8.79
N VAL A 84 -4.83 7.03 9.80
CA VAL A 84 -3.78 7.86 10.41
C VAL A 84 -2.42 7.56 9.76
N VAL A 85 -1.67 8.62 9.44
CA VAL A 85 -0.28 8.49 8.98
C VAL A 85 0.58 8.09 10.17
N VAL A 86 1.21 6.93 10.08
CA VAL A 86 2.13 6.44 11.11
C VAL A 86 3.44 7.25 11.03
N PRO A 87 4.04 7.66 12.16
CA PRO A 87 5.28 8.43 12.17
C PRO A 87 6.39 7.76 11.35
N SER A 88 7.18 8.56 10.65
CA SER A 88 8.24 8.12 9.73
C SER A 88 9.29 7.19 10.36
N GLY A 89 9.48 7.25 11.67
CA GLY A 89 10.37 6.34 12.42
C GLY A 89 9.97 4.86 12.34
N TRP A 90 8.71 4.55 11.99
CA TRP A 90 8.27 3.17 11.73
C TRP A 90 8.76 2.62 10.39
N ILE A 91 9.16 3.48 9.45
CA ILE A 91 9.57 3.09 8.10
C ILE A 91 10.97 3.62 7.82
N ILE A 92 11.97 2.83 8.18
CA ILE A 92 13.39 3.20 8.00
C ILE A 92 13.86 2.88 6.56
N LYS A 93 12.97 2.43 5.66
CA LYS A 93 13.39 1.86 4.37
C LYS A 93 13.69 2.94 3.32
N LYS A 94 14.97 3.29 3.18
CA LYS A 94 15.52 3.94 1.99
C LYS A 94 15.61 2.94 0.82
N GLY A 95 15.44 3.41 -0.41
CA GLY A 95 15.58 2.57 -1.60
C GLY A 95 14.77 3.07 -2.79
N ARG A 96 14.61 2.20 -3.79
CA ARG A 96 13.78 2.45 -4.97
C ARG A 96 12.39 1.80 -4.80
N PRO A 97 11.38 2.20 -5.59
CA PRO A 97 10.03 1.63 -5.54
C PRO A 97 9.97 0.09 -5.54
N LYS A 98 10.81 -0.58 -6.34
CA LYS A 98 10.88 -2.06 -6.33
C LYS A 98 11.33 -2.65 -4.99
N ASP A 99 12.31 -2.00 -4.35
CA ASP A 99 12.83 -2.42 -3.05
C ASP A 99 11.79 -2.19 -1.94
N TRP A 100 11.07 -1.08 -2.04
CA TRP A 100 9.92 -0.74 -1.20
C TRP A 100 8.80 -1.76 -1.30
N LEU A 101 8.36 -2.10 -2.52
CA LEU A 101 7.34 -3.13 -2.74
C LEU A 101 7.76 -4.46 -2.12
N THR A 102 8.98 -4.90 -2.41
CA THR A 102 9.51 -6.17 -1.88
C THR A 102 9.54 -6.17 -0.35
N TRP A 103 9.99 -5.07 0.25
CA TRP A 103 10.04 -4.92 1.70
C TRP A 103 8.64 -4.92 2.32
N ALA A 104 7.71 -4.12 1.80
CA ALA A 104 6.35 -4.01 2.32
C ALA A 104 5.61 -5.35 2.25
N MET A 105 5.72 -6.07 1.13
CA MET A 105 5.16 -7.42 0.98
C MET A 105 5.71 -8.39 2.02
N LYS A 106 7.04 -8.41 2.23
CA LYS A 106 7.67 -9.29 3.24
C LYS A 106 7.26 -8.90 4.66
N HIS A 107 7.18 -7.61 4.95
CA HIS A 107 6.77 -7.07 6.24
C HIS A 107 5.34 -7.47 6.57
N LEU A 108 4.39 -7.23 5.65
CA LEU A 108 3.00 -7.61 5.81
C LEU A 108 2.85 -9.12 6.00
N ARG A 109 3.49 -9.95 5.17
CA ARG A 109 3.49 -11.42 5.34
C ARG A 109 3.95 -11.86 6.73
N LYS A 110 4.93 -11.17 7.32
CA LYS A 110 5.46 -11.51 8.65
C LYS A 110 4.61 -10.96 9.81
N LYS A 111 3.88 -9.87 9.59
CA LYS A 111 3.27 -9.07 10.68
C LYS A 111 1.75 -8.96 10.61
N PHE A 112 1.09 -9.49 9.58
CA PHE A 112 -0.36 -9.32 9.38
C PHE A 112 -1.19 -9.75 10.60
N LEU A 113 -0.86 -10.87 11.25
CA LEU A 113 -1.56 -11.31 12.46
C LEU A 113 -1.50 -10.28 13.59
N ASN A 114 -0.37 -9.60 13.79
CA ASN A 114 -0.25 -8.56 14.81
C ASN A 114 -1.15 -7.36 14.48
N TYR A 115 -1.23 -7.00 13.19
CA TYR A 115 -2.14 -5.94 12.74
C TYR A 115 -3.60 -6.35 12.92
N ARG A 116 -3.96 -7.58 12.55
CA ARG A 116 -5.30 -8.16 12.74
C ARG A 116 -5.73 -8.10 14.20
N VAL A 117 -4.96 -8.72 15.09
CA VAL A 117 -5.28 -8.78 16.53
C VAL A 117 -5.40 -7.38 17.13
N GLY A 118 -4.48 -6.47 16.79
CA GLY A 118 -4.54 -5.09 17.28
C GLY A 118 -5.79 -4.35 16.82
N PHE A 119 -6.13 -4.45 15.53
CA PHE A 119 -7.33 -3.85 14.96
C PHE A 119 -8.59 -4.45 15.57
N PHE A 120 -8.70 -5.78 15.65
CA PHE A 120 -9.89 -6.48 16.13
C PHE A 120 -10.18 -6.14 17.59
N LYS A 121 -9.13 -6.07 18.42
CA LYS A 121 -9.25 -5.64 19.82
C LYS A 121 -9.80 -4.22 19.93
N ARG A 122 -9.29 -3.26 19.15
CA ARG A 122 -9.77 -1.87 19.14
C ARG A 122 -11.18 -1.75 18.57
N SER A 123 -11.52 -2.60 17.62
CA SER A 123 -12.84 -2.67 16.96
C SER A 123 -13.89 -3.47 17.72
N LYS A 124 -13.53 -4.08 18.86
CA LYS A 124 -14.38 -4.98 19.68
C LYS A 124 -14.92 -6.19 18.90
N ILE A 125 -14.17 -6.69 17.92
CA ILE A 125 -14.51 -7.89 17.14
C ILE A 125 -14.03 -9.13 17.91
N LYS A 126 -14.92 -10.09 18.13
CA LYS A 126 -14.63 -11.31 18.92
C LYS A 126 -14.02 -12.47 18.10
N GLN A 127 -14.17 -12.46 16.78
CA GLN A 127 -13.62 -13.50 15.89
C GLN A 127 -12.12 -13.30 15.68
N LEU A 128 -11.28 -13.90 16.53
CA LEU A 128 -9.82 -13.85 16.38
C LEU A 128 -9.23 -14.97 15.52
N TYR A 129 -10.08 -15.90 15.05
CA TYR A 129 -9.72 -17.07 14.25
C TYR A 129 -10.69 -17.19 13.08
#